data_AF-A0AA35S233-F1
#
_entry.id   AF-A0AA35S233-F1
#
_cell.length_a   1.000
_cell.length_b   1.000
_cell.length_c   1.000
_cell.angle_alpha   90.00
_cell.angle_beta   90.00
_cell.angle_gamma   90.00
#
_symmetry.space_group_name_H-M   'P 1'
#
loop_
_entity.id
_entity.type
_entity.pdbx_description
1 polymer ?
#
loop_
_entity_poly.entity_id
_entity_poly.type
_entity_poly.pdbx_seq_one_letter_code
_entity_poly.pdbx_strand_id
1 'polypeptide(L)'
;MFRSTCHYSSQQECCDLNCMIITDNRTDCRGQTDCALTSFCNGTSGACPPSQPKEGTGLPLLCNNGTNVCDEGSCIGSYCLQFAVLTECQCTGGDVNEDSDRLCEVCCSYQGDCMSTIDLVGIESRDSDLTGIRGLRLEAGRSCNNFQGYCSQQDSIGVSRCIEVDNEQTLNDLLDLLSFETLNAIVAWLTVYWWIAIIVIIAILVLFILLQATYRKRAPLKRRFSRARNSLRQNSLGGGASGGRGQQVEGGRGGGGGGGRGRRRREDGRRQISPDDAVRRLSAFFPTAQPGIVRDVIRQSTSESKAVKRMLELEFPLKKIPIPRA
;
A
#
# COMPACT_ATOMS: atom_id res chain seq x y z
N MET A 1 -12.59 -38.57 15.70
CA MET A 1 -13.00 -37.23 16.15
C MET A 1 -11.81 -36.58 16.86
N PHE A 2 -11.14 -35.62 16.23
CA PHE A 2 -10.21 -34.75 16.96
C PHE A 2 -11.02 -33.55 17.47
N ARG A 3 -11.40 -33.57 18.75
CA ARG A 3 -11.89 -32.37 19.45
C ARG A 3 -10.68 -31.63 20.00
N SER A 4 -10.07 -30.75 19.20
CA SER A 4 -9.29 -29.66 19.77
C SER A 4 -10.26 -28.73 20.51
N THR A 5 -10.09 -28.60 21.82
CA THR A 5 -10.95 -27.77 22.68
C THR A 5 -10.56 -26.28 22.65
N CYS A 6 -9.33 -25.98 22.26
CA CYS A 6 -8.83 -24.63 22.00
C CYS A 6 -7.74 -24.68 20.91
N HIS A 7 -7.25 -23.51 20.48
CA HIS A 7 -6.14 -23.37 19.54
C HIS A 7 -5.17 -22.29 20.03
N TYR A 8 -3.91 -22.67 20.30
CA TYR A 8 -2.86 -21.76 20.73
C TYR A 8 -2.71 -20.58 19.76
N SER A 9 -2.99 -19.37 20.24
CA SER A 9 -2.97 -18.13 19.46
C SER A 9 -2.95 -16.93 20.43
N SER A 10 -2.64 -15.72 19.94
CA SER A 10 -2.66 -14.51 20.76
C SER A 10 -4.05 -14.12 21.29
N GLN A 11 -5.12 -14.76 20.82
CA GLN A 11 -6.48 -14.60 21.35
C GLN A 11 -6.88 -15.73 22.32
N GLN A 12 -6.02 -16.74 22.48
CA GLN A 12 -6.24 -17.92 23.29
C GLN A 12 -4.97 -18.28 24.06
N GLU A 13 -4.53 -17.36 24.94
CA GLU A 13 -3.31 -17.52 25.73
C GLU A 13 -3.42 -18.64 26.80
N CYS A 14 -4.63 -19.09 27.15
CA CYS A 14 -4.92 -20.18 28.10
C CYS A 14 -5.09 -21.57 27.44
N CYS A 15 -4.45 -21.79 26.30
CA CYS A 15 -4.44 -23.07 25.60
C CYS A 15 -3.05 -23.72 25.70
N ASP A 16 -2.98 -24.97 26.15
CA ASP A 16 -1.74 -25.74 26.17
C ASP A 16 -1.35 -26.23 24.75
N LEU A 17 -0.07 -26.59 24.58
CA LEU A 17 0.49 -27.16 23.34
C LEU A 17 -0.27 -28.40 22.86
N ASN A 18 -0.93 -29.13 23.77
CA ASN A 18 -1.78 -30.28 23.48
C ASN A 18 -3.19 -29.90 22.95
N CYS A 19 -3.46 -28.63 22.65
CA CYS A 19 -4.77 -28.09 22.24
C CYS A 19 -5.89 -28.26 23.30
N MET A 20 -5.48 -28.29 24.57
CA MET A 20 -6.32 -28.47 25.76
C MET A 20 -6.37 -27.16 26.57
N ILE A 21 -7.51 -26.86 27.18
CA ILE A 21 -7.67 -25.69 28.04
C ILE A 21 -6.87 -25.91 29.33
N ILE A 22 -6.09 -24.91 29.74
CA ILE A 22 -5.31 -24.96 30.99
C ILE A 22 -6.28 -24.86 32.18
N THR A 23 -6.43 -25.95 32.92
CA THR A 23 -7.37 -26.06 34.06
C THR A 23 -6.82 -25.50 35.38
N ASP A 24 -5.52 -25.25 35.47
CA ASP A 24 -4.91 -24.63 36.64
C ASP A 24 -5.23 -23.13 36.68
N ASN A 25 -5.76 -22.66 37.81
CA ASN A 25 -6.10 -21.26 38.03
C ASN A 25 -4.91 -20.41 38.50
N ARG A 26 -3.71 -20.99 38.56
CA ARG A 26 -2.45 -20.30 38.89
C ARG A 26 -1.56 -20.04 37.68
N THR A 27 -1.90 -20.57 36.51
CA THR A 27 -1.17 -20.25 35.28
C THR A 27 -1.50 -18.84 34.83
N ASP A 28 -0.50 -17.96 34.80
CA ASP A 28 -0.63 -16.60 34.30
C ASP A 28 -0.72 -16.61 32.76
N CYS A 29 -1.67 -15.86 32.23
CA CYS A 29 -1.88 -15.72 30.79
C CYS A 29 -1.58 -14.31 30.27
N ARG A 30 -1.60 -13.31 31.17
CA ARG A 30 -0.95 -12.01 30.94
C ARG A 30 -0.25 -11.58 32.22
N GLY A 31 1.01 -11.20 32.10
CA GLY A 31 1.81 -10.65 33.19
C GLY A 31 1.26 -9.30 33.67
N GLN A 32 1.71 -8.88 34.84
CA GLN A 32 1.41 -7.57 35.40
C GLN A 32 1.93 -6.45 34.48
N THR A 33 1.11 -5.42 34.24
CA THR A 33 1.50 -4.20 33.50
C THR A 33 1.47 -3.00 34.43
N ASP A 34 1.87 -1.81 33.98
CA ASP A 34 1.74 -0.59 34.78
C ASP A 34 0.30 -0.36 35.25
N CYS A 35 -0.68 -0.61 34.38
CA CYS A 35 -2.09 -0.31 34.60
C CYS A 35 -2.96 -1.48 35.08
N ALA A 36 -2.52 -2.74 34.93
CA ALA A 36 -3.33 -3.91 35.27
C ALA A 36 -2.55 -4.97 36.08
N LEU A 37 -3.30 -5.74 36.87
CA LEU A 37 -2.81 -6.89 37.61
C LEU A 37 -2.65 -8.12 36.70
N THR A 38 -1.79 -9.06 37.09
CA THR A 38 -1.64 -10.36 36.43
C THR A 38 -3.00 -11.05 36.28
N SER A 39 -3.34 -11.52 35.08
CA SER A 39 -4.53 -12.34 34.85
C SER A 39 -4.17 -13.81 34.69
N PHE A 40 -4.96 -14.66 35.34
CA PHE A 40 -4.78 -16.11 35.37
C PHE A 40 -5.85 -16.82 34.54
N CYS A 41 -5.53 -18.03 34.09
CA CYS A 41 -6.49 -18.88 33.40
C CYS A 41 -7.65 -19.30 34.33
N ASN A 42 -8.87 -19.39 33.79
CA ASN A 42 -10.06 -19.72 34.57
C ASN A 42 -10.46 -21.22 34.49
N GLY A 43 -9.71 -22.03 33.74
CA GLY A 43 -10.00 -23.45 33.51
C GLY A 43 -11.20 -23.78 32.63
N THR A 44 -11.90 -22.78 32.07
CA THR A 44 -13.13 -22.96 31.29
C THR A 44 -13.03 -22.48 29.85
N SER A 45 -12.11 -21.55 29.55
CA SER A 45 -11.91 -20.98 28.21
C SER A 45 -10.44 -20.96 27.82
N GLY A 46 -10.13 -21.20 26.54
CA GLY A 46 -8.79 -20.98 25.99
C GLY A 46 -8.39 -19.50 25.92
N ALA A 47 -9.35 -18.57 25.97
CA ALA A 47 -9.10 -17.13 26.08
C ALA A 47 -8.72 -16.72 27.50
N CYS A 48 -7.74 -15.82 27.64
CA CYS A 48 -7.36 -15.23 28.92
C CYS A 48 -8.44 -14.22 29.39
N PRO A 49 -8.92 -14.30 30.65
CA PRO A 49 -9.82 -13.31 31.24
C PRO A 49 -9.27 -11.88 31.16
N PRO A 50 -10.14 -10.85 31.20
CA PRO A 50 -9.67 -9.47 31.33
C PRO A 50 -8.88 -9.30 32.63
N SER A 51 -7.73 -8.63 32.52
CA SER A 51 -6.89 -8.27 33.66
C SER A 51 -7.61 -7.23 34.53
N GLN A 52 -7.56 -7.38 35.85
CA GLN A 52 -8.15 -6.40 36.74
C GLN A 52 -7.34 -5.09 36.68
N PRO A 53 -7.98 -3.92 36.56
CA PRO A 53 -7.28 -2.64 36.61
C PRO A 53 -6.63 -2.47 37.98
N LYS A 54 -5.46 -1.83 38.03
CA LYS A 54 -4.84 -1.39 39.28
C LYS A 54 -5.56 -0.14 39.78
N GLU A 55 -6.07 -0.19 41.00
CA GLU A 55 -6.64 0.99 41.66
C GLU A 55 -5.52 1.91 42.15
N GLY A 56 -5.62 3.21 41.83
CA GLY A 56 -4.73 4.26 42.31
C GLY A 56 -5.14 4.80 43.67
N THR A 57 -4.21 5.38 44.43
CA THR A 57 -4.48 6.00 45.74
C THR A 57 -5.08 7.40 45.61
N GLY A 58 -6.19 7.53 44.87
CA GLY A 58 -6.93 8.78 44.69
C GLY A 58 -6.45 9.71 43.57
N LEU A 59 -5.37 9.36 42.87
CA LEU A 59 -4.95 10.01 41.61
C LEU A 59 -4.86 8.96 40.49
N PRO A 60 -4.92 9.36 39.19
CA PRO A 60 -4.65 8.46 38.08
C PRO A 60 -3.26 7.82 38.20
N LEU A 61 -3.16 6.56 37.78
CA LEU A 61 -1.92 5.80 37.83
C LEU A 61 -1.08 6.09 36.58
N LEU A 62 0.21 6.31 36.76
CA LEU A 62 1.15 6.68 35.69
C LEU A 62 1.68 5.43 34.97
N CYS A 63 1.83 5.51 33.64
CA CYS A 63 2.36 4.45 32.78
C CYS A 63 3.20 5.01 31.62
N ASN A 64 3.89 4.15 30.86
CA ASN A 64 4.83 4.54 29.80
C ASN A 64 5.84 5.60 30.30
N ASN A 65 6.62 5.22 31.31
CA ASN A 65 7.57 6.09 32.02
C ASN A 65 6.94 7.38 32.63
N GLY A 66 5.62 7.38 32.80
CA GLY A 66 4.84 8.51 33.32
C GLY A 66 4.36 9.52 32.27
N THR A 67 4.55 9.25 30.97
CA THR A 67 4.02 10.09 29.88
C THR A 67 2.50 9.96 29.69
N ASN A 68 1.95 8.81 30.10
CA ASN A 68 0.54 8.48 30.02
C ASN A 68 -0.04 8.18 31.41
N VAL A 69 -1.37 8.20 31.51
CA VAL A 69 -2.14 7.70 32.65
C VAL A 69 -2.98 6.48 32.27
N CYS A 70 -3.19 5.62 33.25
CA CYS A 70 -4.02 4.43 33.16
C CYS A 70 -5.50 4.79 33.26
N ASP A 71 -6.28 4.31 32.29
CA ASP A 71 -7.74 4.39 32.26
C ASP A 71 -8.32 2.99 32.03
N GLU A 72 -9.25 2.56 32.89
CA GLU A 72 -9.83 1.21 32.92
C GLU A 72 -8.81 0.04 32.76
N GLY A 73 -7.58 0.21 33.25
CA GLY A 73 -6.50 -0.79 33.14
C GLY A 73 -5.68 -0.74 31.84
N SER A 74 -5.94 0.24 30.97
CA SER A 74 -5.23 0.50 29.71
C SER A 74 -4.42 1.80 29.77
N CYS A 75 -3.22 1.82 29.21
CA CYS A 75 -2.32 3.00 29.22
C CYS A 75 -2.66 3.99 28.09
N ILE A 76 -3.84 4.62 28.14
CA ILE A 76 -4.37 5.42 27.02
C ILE A 76 -4.35 6.92 27.31
N GLY A 77 -4.70 7.34 28.53
CA GLY A 77 -4.80 8.76 28.87
C GLY A 77 -3.45 9.47 28.85
N SER A 78 -3.46 10.79 28.70
CA SER A 78 -2.27 11.64 28.74
C SER A 78 -1.94 12.11 30.16
N TYR A 79 -0.66 12.38 30.42
CA TYR A 79 -0.17 12.91 31.70
C TYR A 79 -0.94 14.14 32.21
N CYS A 80 -1.44 14.99 31.31
CA CYS A 80 -2.20 16.20 31.66
C CYS A 80 -3.44 15.88 32.51
N LEU A 81 -4.09 14.72 32.30
CA LEU A 81 -5.27 14.28 33.05
C LEU A 81 -4.99 13.97 34.53
N GLN A 82 -3.71 13.97 34.95
CA GLN A 82 -3.33 13.92 36.36
C GLN A 82 -3.81 15.16 37.13
N PHE A 83 -3.97 16.30 36.45
CA PHE A 83 -4.33 17.60 37.02
C PHE A 83 -5.64 18.10 36.42
N ALA A 84 -6.65 18.36 37.25
CA ALA A 84 -8.00 18.74 36.79
C ALA A 84 -8.06 20.07 35.99
N VAL A 85 -7.04 20.92 36.13
CA VAL A 85 -6.92 22.22 35.43
C VAL A 85 -6.23 22.12 34.06
N LEU A 86 -5.64 20.97 33.73
CA LEU A 86 -4.91 20.74 32.48
C LEU A 86 -5.71 19.88 31.51
N THR A 87 -5.49 20.11 30.21
CA THR A 87 -6.01 19.25 29.13
C THR A 87 -4.90 18.90 28.14
N GLU A 88 -5.08 17.83 27.37
CA GLU A 88 -4.08 17.37 26.40
C GLU A 88 -3.93 18.35 25.22
N CYS A 89 -2.70 18.65 24.83
CA CYS A 89 -2.40 19.36 23.59
C CYS A 89 -1.07 18.86 22.99
N GLN A 90 -0.81 19.18 21.72
CA GLN A 90 0.49 18.95 21.09
C GLN A 90 1.23 20.28 21.01
N CYS A 91 2.50 20.30 21.39
CA CYS A 91 3.35 21.45 21.09
C CYS A 91 3.45 21.64 19.57
N THR A 92 3.25 22.87 19.14
CA THR A 92 3.42 23.34 17.76
C THR A 92 4.60 24.28 17.72
N GLY A 93 5.43 24.18 16.68
CA GLY A 93 6.58 25.06 16.51
C GLY A 93 6.11 26.47 16.17
N GLY A 94 6.77 27.48 16.74
CA GLY A 94 6.75 28.81 16.12
C GLY A 94 7.48 28.80 14.79
N ASP A 95 7.35 29.87 14.01
CA ASP A 95 8.22 30.06 12.85
C ASP A 95 9.70 29.98 13.26
N VAL A 96 10.51 29.24 12.48
CA VAL A 96 11.95 28.98 12.60
C VAL A 96 12.35 27.66 13.30
N ASN A 97 13.19 26.90 12.59
CA ASN A 97 13.65 25.51 12.86
C ASN A 97 14.45 25.26 14.17
N GLU A 98 14.54 26.22 15.11
CA GLU A 98 15.34 26.05 16.34
C GLU A 98 14.58 25.32 17.46
N ASP A 99 13.24 25.28 17.44
CA ASP A 99 12.41 24.64 18.47
C ASP A 99 12.04 23.15 18.19
N SER A 100 12.68 22.51 17.20
CA SER A 100 12.35 21.13 16.77
C SER A 100 12.47 20.07 17.88
N ASP A 101 13.33 20.32 18.87
CA ASP A 101 13.54 19.43 20.03
C ASP A 101 12.45 19.59 21.11
N ARG A 102 11.79 20.76 21.18
CA ARG A 102 10.67 21.02 22.11
C ARG A 102 9.36 20.41 21.65
N LEU A 103 9.20 20.20 20.34
CA LEU A 103 8.03 19.54 19.73
C LEU A 103 7.78 18.10 20.24
N CYS A 104 8.79 17.47 20.83
CA CYS A 104 8.73 16.11 21.39
C CYS A 104 8.68 16.10 22.92
N GLU A 105 8.32 17.21 23.54
CA GLU A 105 7.99 17.28 24.97
C GLU A 105 6.50 16.96 25.20
N VAL A 106 6.14 16.50 26.39
CA VAL A 106 4.72 16.36 26.76
C VAL A 106 4.17 17.75 27.02
N CYS A 107 3.07 18.10 26.37
CA CYS A 107 2.49 19.45 26.43
C CYS A 107 1.03 19.40 26.91
N CYS A 108 0.66 20.37 27.71
CA CYS A 108 -0.68 20.49 28.29
C CYS A 108 -1.22 21.90 28.08
N SER A 109 -2.52 22.00 27.80
CA SER A 109 -3.21 23.28 27.74
C SER A 109 -3.58 23.72 29.16
N TYR A 110 -3.03 24.86 29.56
CA TYR A 110 -3.30 25.53 30.83
C TYR A 110 -4.02 26.85 30.53
N GLN A 111 -5.24 27.01 31.05
CA GLN A 111 -6.12 28.17 30.81
C GLN A 111 -6.40 28.50 29.32
N GLY A 112 -6.10 27.58 28.40
CA GLY A 112 -6.29 27.74 26.95
C GLY A 112 -4.98 27.79 26.14
N ASP A 113 -3.86 28.11 26.79
CA ASP A 113 -2.54 28.15 26.16
C ASP A 113 -1.85 26.78 26.26
N CYS A 114 -1.42 26.23 25.12
CA CYS A 114 -0.67 24.97 25.08
C CYS A 114 0.80 25.20 25.42
N MET A 115 1.28 24.60 26.51
CA MET A 115 2.65 24.77 27.01
C MET A 115 3.33 23.42 27.26
N SER A 116 4.67 23.38 27.15
CA SER A 116 5.47 22.22 27.55
C SER A 116 5.34 21.99 29.06
N THR A 117 5.29 20.73 29.48
CA THR A 117 5.37 20.34 30.90
C THR A 117 6.67 20.80 31.57
N ILE A 118 7.75 21.02 30.80
CA ILE A 118 9.00 21.58 31.33
C ILE A 118 8.81 23.06 31.70
N ASP A 119 8.10 23.82 30.88
CA ASP A 119 7.81 25.24 31.15
C ASP A 119 6.78 25.39 32.29
N LEU A 120 5.79 24.48 32.35
CA LEU A 120 4.78 24.47 33.43
C LEU A 120 5.38 24.19 34.82
N VAL A 121 6.48 23.41 34.93
CA VAL A 121 7.25 23.26 36.19
C VAL A 121 7.77 24.61 36.68
N GLY A 122 8.11 25.55 35.79
CA GLY A 122 8.49 26.91 36.17
C GLY A 122 7.34 27.73 36.79
N ILE A 123 6.09 27.32 36.56
CA ILE A 123 4.87 27.99 37.01
C ILE A 123 4.28 27.33 38.27
N GLU A 124 4.64 26.09 38.59
CA GLU A 124 4.24 25.33 39.80
C GLU A 124 4.29 26.18 41.08
N SER A 125 5.35 26.98 41.28
CA SER A 125 5.49 27.87 42.45
C SER A 125 4.42 28.97 42.60
N ARG A 126 3.59 29.20 41.58
CA ARG A 126 2.52 30.20 41.53
C ARG A 126 1.11 29.62 41.61
N ASP A 127 0.94 28.32 41.34
CA ASP A 127 -0.37 27.67 41.31
C ASP A 127 -0.30 26.30 42.02
N SER A 128 -1.05 26.18 43.12
CA SER A 128 -1.11 24.94 43.89
C SER A 128 -1.69 23.78 43.11
N ASP A 129 -2.50 24.04 42.08
CA ASP A 129 -3.15 22.99 41.28
C ASP A 129 -2.17 22.30 40.31
N LEU A 130 -0.96 22.84 40.16
CA LEU A 130 0.16 22.25 39.41
C LEU A 130 1.18 21.51 40.31
N THR A 131 0.96 21.43 41.63
CA THR A 131 1.93 20.83 42.57
C THR A 131 2.26 19.38 42.21
N GLY A 132 3.54 19.06 42.01
CA GLY A 132 4.03 17.75 41.62
C GLY A 132 4.08 17.52 40.10
N ILE A 133 3.88 18.56 39.29
CA ILE A 133 4.12 18.49 37.84
C ILE A 133 5.59 18.20 37.54
N ARG A 134 5.85 17.44 36.47
CA ARG A 134 7.21 17.08 36.05
C ARG A 134 7.36 17.29 34.56
N GLY A 135 8.52 17.82 34.16
CA GLY A 135 8.92 17.92 32.76
C GLY A 135 9.13 16.54 32.16
N LEU A 136 8.33 16.20 31.14
CA LEU A 136 8.34 14.87 30.50
C LEU A 136 8.54 14.99 28.99
N ARG A 137 9.12 13.95 28.39
CA ARG A 137 9.32 13.86 26.94
C ARG A 137 8.55 12.70 26.35
N LEU A 138 8.06 12.88 25.13
CA LEU A 138 7.33 11.88 24.37
C LEU A 138 8.26 10.73 23.97
N GLU A 139 7.71 9.51 23.99
CA GLU A 139 8.41 8.32 23.50
C GLU A 139 8.59 8.36 21.98
N ALA A 140 9.61 7.65 21.49
CA ALA A 140 9.88 7.54 20.06
C ALA A 140 8.67 6.96 19.29
N GLY A 141 8.37 7.54 18.12
CA GLY A 141 7.22 7.17 17.29
C GLY A 141 5.90 7.86 17.66
N ARG A 142 5.85 8.68 18.73
CA ARG A 142 4.71 9.59 18.98
C ARG A 142 4.64 10.67 17.90
N SER A 143 3.42 11.12 17.58
CA SER A 143 3.19 12.23 16.66
C SER A 143 3.57 13.57 17.28
N CYS A 144 4.18 14.45 16.51
CA CYS A 144 4.57 15.81 16.91
C CYS A 144 4.10 16.84 15.87
N ASN A 145 4.15 18.13 16.24
CA ASN A 145 3.68 19.28 15.46
C ASN A 145 2.32 19.07 14.76
N ASN A 146 1.25 18.89 15.55
CA ASN A 146 -0.11 18.69 15.06
C ASN A 146 -0.23 17.58 13.99
N PHE A 147 0.34 16.40 14.29
CA PHE A 147 0.43 15.23 13.42
C PHE A 147 1.22 15.41 12.10
N GLN A 148 1.97 16.51 11.93
CA GLN A 148 2.82 16.71 10.75
C GLN A 148 4.15 15.96 10.85
N GLY A 149 4.57 15.52 12.05
CA GLY A 149 5.78 14.76 12.26
C GLY A 149 5.66 13.59 13.23
N TYR A 150 6.77 12.87 13.40
CA TYR A 150 6.96 11.88 14.44
C TYR A 150 8.26 12.12 15.21
N CYS A 151 8.26 11.83 16.51
CA CYS A 151 9.45 11.89 17.34
C CYS A 151 10.40 10.74 16.96
N SER A 152 11.61 11.09 16.53
CA SER A 152 12.66 10.13 16.25
C SER A 152 13.09 9.37 17.51
N GLN A 153 13.82 8.27 17.33
CA GLN A 153 14.48 7.58 18.44
C GLN A 153 15.28 8.58 19.28
N GLN A 154 15.01 8.60 20.58
CA GLN A 154 15.72 9.40 21.57
C GLN A 154 17.21 9.06 21.47
N ASP A 155 18.01 10.02 21.02
CA ASP A 155 19.43 9.78 20.81
C ASP A 155 20.14 9.60 22.17
N SER A 156 21.38 9.13 22.15
CA SER A 156 22.22 8.80 23.32
C SER A 156 22.46 9.97 24.29
N ILE A 157 21.99 11.17 23.92
CA ILE A 157 22.10 12.45 24.63
C ILE A 157 20.77 12.81 25.34
N GLY A 158 19.70 12.03 25.14
CA GLY A 158 18.40 12.19 25.80
C GLY A 158 17.43 13.16 25.12
N VAL A 159 17.81 13.72 23.97
CA VAL A 159 17.01 14.64 23.15
C VAL A 159 16.21 13.84 22.11
N SER A 160 14.92 14.12 22.03
CA SER A 160 13.99 13.57 21.04
C SER A 160 13.65 14.69 20.07
N ARG A 161 13.93 14.53 18.78
CA ARG A 161 13.68 15.53 17.75
C ARG A 161 12.44 15.19 16.92
N CYS A 162 11.64 16.19 16.58
CA CYS A 162 10.50 16.00 15.67
C CYS A 162 11.00 15.89 14.23
N ILE A 163 10.63 14.80 13.55
CA ILE A 163 10.85 14.63 12.10
C ILE A 163 9.51 14.89 11.42
N GLU A 164 9.40 16.02 10.74
CA GLU A 164 8.23 16.36 9.93
C GLU A 164 8.21 15.53 8.64
N VAL A 165 7.01 15.09 8.27
CA VAL A 165 6.73 14.29 7.09
C VAL A 165 6.34 15.24 5.96
N ASP A 166 7.36 15.89 5.39
CA ASP A 166 7.15 16.84 4.30
C ASP A 166 6.84 16.10 2.97
N ASN A 167 5.54 15.94 2.70
CA ASN A 167 5.02 15.13 1.61
C ASN A 167 5.33 15.73 0.22
N GLU A 168 5.68 17.02 0.15
CA GLU A 168 5.92 17.77 -1.10
C GLU A 168 7.39 17.71 -1.56
N GLN A 169 8.34 17.50 -0.63
CA GLN A 169 9.75 17.75 -0.87
C GLN A 169 10.41 16.71 -1.79
N THR A 170 10.06 15.43 -1.65
CA THR A 170 10.62 14.34 -2.47
C THR A 170 10.32 14.45 -3.98
N LEU A 171 9.25 15.16 -4.35
CA LEU A 171 8.93 15.43 -5.76
C LEU A 171 9.78 16.58 -6.32
N ASN A 172 10.03 17.61 -5.50
CA ASN A 172 10.81 18.77 -5.88
C ASN A 172 12.32 18.44 -5.99
N ASP A 173 12.88 17.60 -5.12
CA ASP A 173 14.28 17.17 -5.21
C ASP A 173 14.57 16.37 -6.50
N LEU A 174 13.62 15.53 -6.92
CA LEU A 174 13.70 14.81 -8.21
C LEU A 174 13.57 15.76 -9.41
N LEU A 175 12.79 16.84 -9.28
CA LEU A 175 12.69 17.89 -10.29
C LEU A 175 13.97 18.74 -10.34
N ASP A 176 14.59 19.03 -9.19
CA ASP A 176 15.76 19.91 -9.12
C ASP A 176 17.03 19.27 -9.71
N LEU A 177 17.26 17.98 -9.45
CA LEU A 177 18.28 17.18 -10.14
C LEU A 177 18.11 17.17 -11.67
N LEU A 178 16.90 17.46 -12.17
CA LEU A 178 16.54 17.53 -13.58
C LEU A 178 16.44 18.96 -14.14
N SER A 179 16.58 20.02 -13.33
CA SER A 179 16.01 21.34 -13.67
C SER A 179 16.92 22.28 -14.48
N PHE A 180 18.19 22.50 -14.09
CA PHE A 180 18.99 23.58 -14.68
C PHE A 180 20.44 23.23 -15.05
N GLU A 181 21.25 22.69 -14.14
CA GLU A 181 22.69 22.50 -14.42
C GLU A 181 22.95 21.29 -15.35
N THR A 182 22.22 20.20 -15.14
CA THR A 182 22.26 19.00 -15.98
C THR A 182 21.69 19.24 -17.38
N LEU A 183 20.57 19.99 -17.50
CA LEU A 183 19.99 20.32 -18.81
C LEU A 183 20.92 21.19 -19.65
N ASN A 184 21.55 22.21 -19.06
CA ASN A 184 22.50 23.05 -19.80
C ASN A 184 23.73 22.25 -20.27
N ALA A 185 24.26 21.35 -19.45
CA ALA A 185 25.34 20.45 -19.87
C ALA A 185 24.93 19.50 -21.00
N ILE A 186 23.72 18.91 -20.93
CA ILE A 186 23.19 18.01 -21.97
C ILE A 186 22.90 18.76 -23.26
N VAL A 187 22.33 19.97 -23.20
CA VAL A 187 22.06 20.82 -24.37
C VAL A 187 23.36 21.29 -25.02
N ALA A 188 24.35 21.74 -24.23
CA ALA A 188 25.67 22.11 -24.74
C ALA A 188 26.32 20.92 -25.46
N TRP A 189 26.34 19.73 -24.85
CA TRP A 189 26.86 18.52 -25.47
C TRP A 189 26.12 18.16 -26.78
N LEU A 190 24.79 18.28 -26.80
CA LEU A 190 23.97 17.99 -27.98
C LEU A 190 24.23 18.97 -29.13
N THR A 191 24.57 20.24 -28.86
CA THR A 191 24.97 21.19 -29.92
C THR A 191 26.33 20.86 -30.54
N VAL A 192 27.28 20.34 -29.76
CA VAL A 192 28.61 19.92 -30.26
C VAL A 192 28.51 18.61 -31.05
N TYR A 193 27.72 17.65 -30.56
CA TYR A 193 27.64 16.28 -31.07
C TYR A 193 26.35 15.96 -31.85
N TRP A 194 25.69 16.97 -32.41
CA TRP A 194 24.45 16.83 -33.22
C TRP A 194 24.55 15.76 -34.34
N TRP A 195 25.74 15.59 -34.90
CA TRP A 195 26.05 14.58 -35.91
C TRP A 195 25.90 13.14 -35.41
N ILE A 196 26.11 12.87 -34.11
CA ILE A 196 25.90 11.54 -33.50
C ILE A 196 24.42 11.15 -33.59
N ALA A 197 23.50 12.08 -33.31
CA ALA A 197 22.06 11.83 -33.42
C ALA A 197 21.66 11.45 -34.86
N ILE A 198 22.25 12.11 -35.86
CA ILE A 198 22.04 11.78 -37.28
C ILE A 198 22.60 10.40 -37.62
N ILE A 199 23.81 10.04 -37.15
CA ILE A 199 24.38 8.70 -37.37
C ILE A 199 23.50 7.62 -36.76
N VAL A 200 22.95 7.82 -35.55
CA VAL A 200 22.03 6.87 -34.91
C VAL A 200 20.74 6.71 -35.74
N ILE A 201 20.16 7.80 -36.26
CA ILE A 201 18.98 7.75 -37.13
C ILE A 201 19.30 7.00 -38.43
N ILE A 202 20.45 7.26 -39.07
CA ILE A 202 20.89 6.56 -40.29
C ILE A 202 21.11 5.07 -40.00
N ALA A 203 21.76 4.72 -38.88
CA ALA A 203 21.97 3.33 -38.47
C ALA A 203 20.64 2.58 -38.26
N ILE A 204 19.64 3.23 -37.65
CA ILE A 204 18.29 2.67 -37.49
C ILE A 204 17.58 2.50 -38.84
N LEU A 205 17.73 3.45 -39.78
CA LEU A 205 17.16 3.34 -41.13
C LEU A 205 17.83 2.22 -41.94
N VAL A 206 19.15 2.09 -41.88
CA VAL A 206 19.90 0.99 -42.51
C VAL A 206 19.50 -0.35 -41.90
N LEU A 207 19.42 -0.44 -40.57
CA LEU A 207 18.92 -1.63 -39.87
C LEU A 207 17.50 -1.98 -40.34
N PHE A 208 16.59 -1.00 -40.43
CA PHE A 208 15.23 -1.22 -40.90
C PHE A 208 15.20 -1.73 -42.35
N ILE A 209 16.02 -1.16 -43.25
CA ILE A 209 16.13 -1.62 -44.65
C ILE A 209 16.69 -3.04 -44.71
N LEU A 210 17.72 -3.38 -43.93
CA LEU A 210 18.29 -4.73 -43.84
C LEU A 210 17.30 -5.74 -43.26
N LEU A 211 16.52 -5.36 -42.24
CA LEU A 211 15.43 -6.15 -41.69
C LEU A 211 14.34 -6.38 -42.74
N GLN A 212 13.92 -5.35 -43.48
CA GLN A 212 12.95 -5.50 -44.59
C GLN A 212 13.49 -6.40 -45.71
N ALA A 213 14.76 -6.27 -46.08
CA ALA A 213 15.41 -7.10 -47.10
C ALA A 213 15.51 -8.58 -46.67
N THR A 214 15.87 -8.84 -45.41
CA THR A 214 15.91 -10.20 -44.85
C THR A 214 14.52 -10.79 -44.65
N TYR A 215 13.51 -9.99 -44.26
CA TYR A 215 12.10 -10.42 -44.20
C TYR A 215 11.55 -10.79 -45.58
N ARG A 216 11.84 -9.99 -46.62
CA ARG A 216 11.44 -10.30 -48.02
C ARG A 216 12.11 -11.57 -48.55
N LYS A 217 13.38 -11.81 -48.21
CA LYS A 217 14.08 -13.07 -48.55
C LYS A 217 13.53 -14.27 -47.78
N ARG A 218 13.01 -14.08 -46.56
CA ARG A 218 12.32 -15.10 -45.74
C ARG A 218 10.83 -15.29 -46.10
N ALA A 219 10.45 -15.10 -47.37
CA ALA A 219 9.11 -15.42 -47.88
C ALA A 219 9.06 -16.69 -48.76
N PRO A 220 9.47 -17.89 -48.29
CA PRO A 220 9.29 -19.12 -49.07
C PRO A 220 7.84 -19.64 -49.02
N LEU A 221 7.34 -20.01 -50.19
CA LEU A 221 6.40 -21.11 -50.45
C LEU A 221 5.00 -21.19 -49.79
N LYS A 222 4.51 -20.22 -49.01
CA LYS A 222 3.10 -20.24 -48.53
C LYS A 222 2.02 -20.15 -49.64
N ARG A 223 2.40 -20.13 -50.93
CA ARG A 223 1.50 -20.15 -52.11
C ARG A 223 1.27 -21.52 -52.76
N ARG A 224 1.98 -22.60 -52.38
CA ARG A 224 1.74 -23.93 -52.98
C ARG A 224 0.63 -24.76 -52.31
N PHE A 225 0.36 -24.57 -51.02
CA PHE A 225 -0.68 -25.35 -50.31
C PHE A 225 -2.13 -24.87 -50.52
N SER A 226 -2.36 -23.66 -51.06
CA SER A 226 -3.73 -23.16 -51.27
C SER A 226 -4.44 -23.68 -52.53
N ARG A 227 -3.74 -24.39 -53.43
CA ARG A 227 -4.35 -24.94 -54.66
C ARG A 227 -4.88 -26.37 -54.49
N ALA A 228 -4.27 -27.18 -53.62
CA ALA A 228 -4.72 -28.55 -53.36
C ALA A 228 -6.05 -28.62 -52.58
N ARG A 229 -6.38 -27.61 -51.76
CA ARG A 229 -7.58 -27.63 -50.90
C ARG A 229 -8.88 -27.26 -51.63
N ASN A 230 -8.81 -26.56 -52.76
CA ASN A 230 -10.01 -26.19 -53.53
C ASN A 230 -10.48 -27.27 -54.51
N SER A 231 -9.65 -28.26 -54.85
CA SER A 231 -10.00 -29.31 -55.83
C SER A 231 -10.85 -30.45 -55.27
N LEU A 232 -11.11 -30.48 -53.95
CA LEU A 232 -11.87 -31.55 -53.27
C LEU A 232 -13.24 -31.08 -52.73
N ARG A 233 -13.66 -29.84 -53.02
CA ARG A 233 -14.91 -29.25 -52.49
C ARG A 233 -15.91 -28.84 -53.58
N GLN A 234 -15.76 -29.37 -54.78
CA GLN A 234 -16.57 -28.97 -55.96
C GLN A 234 -17.25 -30.16 -56.69
N ASN A 235 -17.25 -31.36 -56.08
CA ASN A 235 -17.88 -32.58 -56.61
C ASN A 235 -19.17 -33.00 -55.86
N SER A 236 -19.81 -32.08 -55.14
CA SER A 236 -21.17 -32.25 -54.63
C SER A 236 -22.04 -31.13 -55.21
N LEU A 237 -23.23 -31.49 -55.70
CA LEU A 237 -24.14 -30.67 -56.52
C LEU A 237 -23.67 -30.44 -57.98
N GLY A 238 -23.70 -31.51 -58.77
CA GLY A 238 -23.81 -31.39 -60.24
C GLY A 238 -25.27 -31.37 -60.71
N GLY A 239 -25.52 -31.02 -61.98
CA GLY A 239 -26.78 -31.38 -62.66
C GLY A 239 -27.53 -30.30 -63.46
N GLY A 240 -26.93 -29.75 -64.53
CA GLY A 240 -27.64 -29.15 -65.70
C GLY A 240 -28.51 -27.89 -65.46
N ALA A 241 -28.95 -27.14 -66.47
CA ALA A 241 -28.51 -27.00 -67.87
C ALA A 241 -28.86 -25.54 -68.28
N SER A 242 -27.91 -24.73 -68.77
CA SER A 242 -27.63 -24.47 -70.20
C SER A 242 -28.66 -23.59 -70.94
N GLY A 243 -28.23 -22.42 -71.43
CA GLY A 243 -28.95 -21.64 -72.45
C GLY A 243 -28.81 -20.11 -72.39
N GLY A 244 -27.84 -19.52 -73.11
CA GLY A 244 -27.81 -18.06 -73.37
C GLY A 244 -26.41 -17.44 -73.58
N ARG A 245 -26.04 -17.13 -74.84
CA ARG A 245 -24.87 -16.29 -75.24
C ARG A 245 -25.24 -14.80 -75.09
N GLY A 246 -24.35 -13.81 -74.87
CA GLY A 246 -22.87 -13.77 -74.74
C GLY A 246 -22.43 -12.64 -73.77
N GLN A 247 -21.35 -11.86 -73.92
CA GLN A 247 -20.29 -11.82 -74.96
C GLN A 247 -18.93 -11.33 -74.38
N GLN A 248 -18.49 -10.08 -74.63
CA GLN A 248 -17.21 -9.44 -74.18
C GLN A 248 -17.48 -7.93 -73.87
N VAL A 249 -16.72 -7.15 -73.08
CA VAL A 249 -15.30 -6.72 -73.24
C VAL A 249 -14.74 -6.08 -71.93
N GLU A 250 -13.43 -6.32 -71.67
CA GLU A 250 -12.37 -5.61 -70.89
C GLU A 250 -12.56 -4.72 -69.63
N GLY A 251 -11.49 -4.71 -68.80
CA GLY A 251 -11.07 -3.61 -67.89
C GLY A 251 -11.67 -3.64 -66.47
N GLY A 252 -10.99 -3.24 -65.39
CA GLY A 252 -9.62 -2.73 -65.20
C GLY A 252 -9.57 -1.99 -63.84
N ARG A 253 -8.79 -2.47 -62.86
CA ARG A 253 -8.80 -1.95 -61.47
C ARG A 253 -7.96 -0.68 -61.28
N GLY A 254 -8.39 0.22 -60.38
CA GLY A 254 -7.48 1.20 -59.76
C GLY A 254 -8.18 2.38 -59.05
N GLY A 255 -8.66 2.18 -57.82
CA GLY A 255 -9.26 3.26 -57.03
C GLY A 255 -8.23 4.09 -56.24
N GLY A 256 -8.48 5.40 -56.15
CA GLY A 256 -7.75 6.33 -55.28
C GLY A 256 -8.60 6.85 -54.11
N GLY A 257 -7.98 7.62 -53.23
CA GLY A 257 -8.56 8.17 -52.00
C GLY A 257 -7.79 7.70 -50.76
N GLY A 258 -7.56 8.51 -49.74
CA GLY A 258 -8.05 9.86 -49.47
C GLY A 258 -7.99 10.05 -47.95
N GLY A 259 -7.30 11.07 -47.46
CA GLY A 259 -6.86 11.12 -46.06
C GLY A 259 -7.99 11.31 -45.04
N GLY A 260 -7.88 10.64 -43.88
CA GLY A 260 -8.73 10.85 -42.72
C GLY A 260 -7.90 10.85 -41.43
N ARG A 261 -7.96 11.95 -40.66
CA ARG A 261 -7.24 12.09 -39.39
C ARG A 261 -7.92 11.25 -38.30
N GLY A 262 -7.21 10.32 -37.67
CA GLY A 262 -7.68 9.54 -36.52
C GLY A 262 -6.71 9.62 -35.35
N ARG A 263 -7.17 10.15 -34.20
CA ARG A 263 -6.39 10.21 -32.95
C ARG A 263 -6.04 8.79 -32.48
N ARG A 264 -4.77 8.39 -32.56
CA ARG A 264 -4.30 7.13 -31.96
C ARG A 264 -4.14 7.29 -30.45
N ARG A 265 -5.17 6.84 -29.72
CA ARG A 265 -5.06 6.52 -28.29
C ARG A 265 -3.96 5.46 -28.15
N ARG A 266 -2.96 5.70 -27.29
CA ARG A 266 -1.90 4.72 -26.98
C ARG A 266 -2.58 3.50 -26.33
N GLU A 267 -2.70 2.39 -27.05
CA GLU A 267 -2.94 1.10 -26.43
C GLU A 267 -1.64 0.68 -25.74
N ASP A 268 -1.69 0.66 -24.41
CA ASP A 268 -0.63 0.08 -23.60
C ASP A 268 -0.62 -1.44 -23.75
N GLY A 269 0.58 -2.02 -23.72
CA GLY A 269 0.82 -3.40 -24.10
C GLY A 269 0.33 -4.38 -23.04
N ARG A 270 -0.93 -4.83 -23.15
CA ARG A 270 -1.41 -6.02 -22.42
C ARG A 270 -0.53 -7.22 -22.75
N ARG A 271 0.39 -7.55 -21.83
CA ARG A 271 0.87 -8.92 -21.66
C ARG A 271 -0.37 -9.79 -21.40
N GLN A 272 -0.69 -10.69 -22.32
CA GLN A 272 -1.77 -11.65 -22.10
C GLN A 272 -1.33 -12.65 -21.03
N ILE A 273 -1.75 -12.41 -19.79
CA ILE A 273 -1.66 -13.38 -18.70
C ILE A 273 -2.64 -14.50 -19.03
N SER A 274 -2.21 -15.76 -18.87
CA SER A 274 -3.07 -16.92 -19.11
C SER A 274 -4.31 -16.84 -18.21
N PRO A 275 -5.54 -17.03 -18.73
CA PRO A 275 -6.76 -16.92 -17.92
C PRO A 275 -6.73 -17.80 -16.66
N ASP A 276 -6.09 -18.97 -16.73
CA ASP A 276 -6.02 -19.91 -15.60
C ASP A 276 -5.01 -19.49 -14.52
N ASP A 277 -3.99 -18.67 -14.84
CA ASP A 277 -3.07 -18.10 -13.83
C ASP A 277 -3.75 -16.97 -13.05
N ALA A 278 -4.54 -16.14 -13.72
CA ALA A 278 -5.36 -15.10 -13.08
C ALA A 278 -6.43 -15.73 -12.18
N VAL A 279 -7.12 -16.79 -12.65
CA VAL A 279 -8.08 -17.57 -11.84
C VAL A 279 -7.40 -18.14 -10.59
N ARG A 280 -6.21 -18.76 -10.72
CA ARG A 280 -5.46 -19.30 -9.58
C ARG A 280 -5.16 -18.22 -8.52
N ARG A 281 -4.65 -17.07 -8.94
CA ARG A 281 -4.34 -15.95 -8.03
C ARG A 281 -5.61 -15.42 -7.35
N LEU A 282 -6.65 -15.13 -8.11
CA LEU A 282 -7.92 -14.60 -7.57
C LEU A 282 -8.64 -15.59 -6.64
N SER A 283 -8.59 -16.90 -6.93
CA SER A 283 -9.13 -17.94 -6.04
C SER A 283 -8.39 -18.05 -4.70
N ALA A 284 -7.11 -17.65 -4.63
CA ALA A 284 -6.36 -17.59 -3.37
C ALA A 284 -6.74 -16.37 -2.51
N PHE A 285 -7.19 -15.28 -3.13
CA PHE A 285 -7.71 -14.09 -2.44
C PHE A 285 -9.15 -14.26 -1.94
N PHE A 286 -9.98 -15.00 -2.68
CA PHE A 286 -11.40 -15.24 -2.37
C PHE A 286 -11.67 -16.74 -2.18
N PRO A 287 -11.25 -17.35 -1.05
CA PRO A 287 -11.35 -18.80 -0.83
C PRO A 287 -12.79 -19.33 -0.73
N THR A 288 -13.78 -18.45 -0.55
CA THR A 288 -15.21 -18.77 -0.48
C THR A 288 -15.90 -18.75 -1.85
N ALA A 289 -15.25 -18.25 -2.90
CA ALA A 289 -15.84 -18.14 -4.24
C ALA A 289 -15.60 -19.41 -5.06
N GLN A 290 -16.66 -19.95 -5.69
CA GLN A 290 -16.51 -21.11 -6.58
C GLN A 290 -15.68 -20.73 -7.84
N PRO A 291 -14.77 -21.61 -8.33
CA PRO A 291 -13.90 -21.31 -9.46
C PRO A 291 -14.62 -20.91 -10.76
N GLY A 292 -15.87 -21.36 -10.97
CA GLY A 292 -16.70 -20.94 -12.10
C GLY A 292 -17.04 -19.45 -12.06
N ILE A 293 -17.50 -18.95 -10.91
CA ILE A 293 -17.89 -17.55 -10.71
C ILE A 293 -16.67 -16.63 -10.90
N VAL A 294 -15.52 -17.00 -10.33
CA VAL A 294 -14.25 -16.27 -10.51
C VAL A 294 -13.87 -16.17 -11.99
N ARG A 295 -14.01 -17.27 -12.75
CA ARG A 295 -13.69 -17.31 -14.19
C ARG A 295 -14.63 -16.43 -15.02
N ASP A 296 -15.92 -16.37 -14.68
CA ASP A 296 -16.88 -15.52 -15.39
C ASP A 296 -16.70 -14.03 -15.07
N VAL A 297 -16.41 -13.68 -13.81
CA VAL A 297 -16.07 -12.29 -13.43
C VAL A 297 -14.79 -11.81 -14.10
N ILE A 298 -13.77 -12.68 -14.25
CA ILE A 298 -12.55 -12.36 -15.02
C ILE A 298 -12.87 -12.15 -16.50
N ARG A 299 -13.66 -13.03 -17.13
CA ARG A 299 -14.06 -12.90 -18.55
C ARG A 299 -14.81 -11.60 -18.85
N GLN A 300 -15.61 -11.11 -17.90
CA GLN A 300 -16.36 -9.85 -18.03
C GLN A 300 -15.57 -8.60 -17.64
N SER A 301 -14.31 -8.72 -17.19
CA SER A 301 -13.54 -7.62 -16.59
C SER A 301 -12.27 -7.30 -17.37
N THR A 302 -12.02 -6.01 -17.58
CA THR A 302 -10.89 -5.53 -18.40
C THR A 302 -9.55 -5.50 -17.67
N SER A 303 -9.52 -5.72 -16.35
CA SER A 303 -8.32 -5.74 -15.51
C SER A 303 -8.60 -6.51 -14.22
N GLU A 304 -7.55 -7.07 -13.61
CA GLU A 304 -7.64 -7.83 -12.35
C GLU A 304 -8.24 -6.97 -11.22
N SER A 305 -7.84 -5.70 -11.09
CA SER A 305 -8.38 -4.75 -10.11
C SER A 305 -9.90 -4.56 -10.25
N LYS A 306 -10.42 -4.59 -11.48
CA LYS A 306 -11.86 -4.47 -11.77
C LYS A 306 -12.62 -5.77 -11.51
N ALA A 307 -11.95 -6.92 -11.66
CA ALA A 307 -12.47 -8.20 -11.21
C ALA A 307 -12.55 -8.27 -9.67
N VAL A 308 -11.49 -7.87 -8.94
CA VAL A 308 -11.48 -7.78 -7.47
C VAL A 308 -12.62 -6.88 -6.96
N LYS A 309 -12.80 -5.69 -7.55
CA LYS A 309 -13.89 -4.79 -7.16
C LYS A 309 -15.27 -5.44 -7.34
N ARG A 310 -15.51 -6.14 -8.45
CA ARG A 310 -16.76 -6.90 -8.66
C ARG A 310 -16.94 -8.08 -7.72
N MET A 311 -15.88 -8.77 -7.34
CA MET A 311 -15.96 -9.84 -6.34
C MET A 311 -16.35 -9.29 -4.96
N LEU A 312 -15.91 -8.07 -4.62
CA LEU A 312 -16.33 -7.36 -3.40
C LEU A 312 -17.78 -6.84 -3.50
N GLU A 313 -18.20 -6.35 -4.66
CA GLU A 313 -19.62 -5.98 -4.94
C GLU A 313 -20.57 -7.20 -4.88
N LEU A 314 -20.04 -8.42 -4.98
CA LEU A 314 -20.74 -9.69 -4.80
C LEU A 314 -20.53 -10.30 -3.39
N GLU A 315 -20.12 -9.48 -2.41
CA GLU A 315 -19.97 -9.82 -0.98
C GLU A 315 -18.97 -10.94 -0.65
N PHE A 316 -18.05 -11.31 -1.57
CA PHE A 316 -17.02 -12.30 -1.25
C PHE A 316 -15.91 -11.69 -0.36
N PRO A 317 -15.62 -12.24 0.82
CA PRO A 317 -14.59 -11.71 1.72
C PRO A 317 -13.17 -11.94 1.17
N LEU A 318 -12.35 -10.88 1.24
CA LEU A 318 -10.91 -10.94 0.91
C LEU A 318 -10.10 -11.56 2.07
N LYS A 319 -9.24 -12.53 1.74
CA LYS A 319 -8.21 -13.02 2.66
C LYS A 319 -7.12 -11.97 2.85
N LYS A 320 -6.96 -11.44 4.07
CA LYS A 320 -5.81 -10.58 4.44
C LYS A 320 -4.50 -11.39 4.30
N ILE A 321 -3.57 -10.88 3.51
CA ILE A 321 -2.20 -11.43 3.40
C ILE A 321 -1.31 -10.68 4.39
N PRO A 322 -0.54 -11.37 5.26
CA PRO A 322 0.45 -10.71 6.10
C PRO A 322 1.53 -10.02 5.26
N ILE A 323 1.76 -8.74 5.50
CA ILE A 323 2.89 -8.02 4.90
C ILE A 323 4.15 -8.48 5.66
N PRO A 324 5.20 -8.99 4.98
CA PRO A 324 6.46 -9.29 5.64
C PRO A 324 7.07 -7.98 6.16
N ARG A 325 7.41 -7.93 7.45
CA ARG A 325 8.19 -6.82 8.01
C ARG A 325 9.58 -6.85 7.37
N ALA A 326 9.97 -5.72 6.78
CA ALA A 326 11.35 -5.43 6.39
C ALA A 326 12.13 -4.94 7.62
#